data_AF-A0A6P0TGF4-F1
#
_entry.id   AF-A0A6P0TGF4-F1
#
_cell.length_a   1.000
_cell.length_b   1.000
_cell.length_c   1.000
_cell.angle_alpha   90.00
_cell.angle_beta   90.00
_cell.angle_gamma   90.00
#
_symmetry.space_group_name_H-M   'P 1'
#
loop_
_entity.id
_entity.type
_entity.pdbx_description
1 polymer ?
#
loop_
_entity_poly.entity_id
_entity_poly.type
_entity_poly.pdbx_seq_one_letter_code
_entity_poly.pdbx_strand_id
1 'polypeptide(L)'
;MITLCLLHPVNQKPIEQWSFKDQSKVGIGRSTDSNIVLYNAVVSRRHVELRKNSHSWYIVNLGTNGTYFEGKRIEKMPVQDGMTIRLARSGPILR
;
A
#
# COMPACT_ATOMS: atom_id res chain seq x y z
N MET A 1 -14.22 5.45 4.30
CA MET A 1 -13.04 5.26 5.17
C MET A 1 -12.23 4.08 4.66
N ILE A 2 -10.91 4.15 4.76
CA ILE A 2 -9.98 3.03 4.59
C ILE A 2 -8.95 3.09 5.72
N THR A 3 -8.52 1.92 6.20
CA THR A 3 -7.48 1.79 7.21
C THR A 3 -6.36 0.95 6.62
N LEU A 4 -5.12 1.37 6.84
CA LEU A 4 -3.93 0.66 6.41
C LEU A 4 -3.08 0.34 7.62
N CYS A 5 -2.50 -0.84 7.63
CA CYS A 5 -1.65 -1.35 8.67
C CYS A 5 -0.32 -1.82 8.08
N LEU A 6 0.77 -1.22 8.53
CA LEU A 6 2.11 -1.73 8.24
C LEU A 6 2.39 -2.93 9.12
N LEU A 7 2.74 -4.07 8.52
CA LEU A 7 3.03 -5.30 9.24
C LEU A 7 4.54 -5.53 9.37
N HIS A 8 4.94 -6.06 10.51
CA HIS A 8 6.31 -6.50 10.74
C HIS A 8 6.64 -7.70 9.83
N PRO A 9 7.80 -7.71 9.16
CA PRO A 9 8.09 -8.66 8.07
C PRO A 9 8.17 -10.13 8.52
N VAL A 10 8.46 -10.39 9.80
CA VAL A 10 8.67 -11.75 10.32
C VAL A 10 7.44 -12.31 11.04
N ASN A 11 6.78 -11.50 11.87
CA ASN A 11 5.72 -11.96 12.78
C ASN A 11 4.34 -11.38 12.45
N GLN A 12 4.24 -10.57 11.38
CA GLN A 12 3.00 -9.96 10.90
C GLN A 12 2.24 -9.12 11.93
N LYS A 13 2.89 -8.71 13.02
CA LYS A 13 2.28 -7.80 13.99
C LYS A 13 2.17 -6.39 13.39
N PRO A 14 1.07 -5.66 13.66
CA PRO A 14 0.97 -4.24 13.35
C PRO A 14 2.16 -3.46 13.93
N ILE A 15 2.84 -2.69 13.07
CA ILE A 15 3.86 -1.71 13.45
C ILE A 15 3.23 -0.33 13.55
N GLU A 16 2.50 0.06 12.50
CA GLU A 16 1.89 1.38 12.37
C GLU A 16 0.55 1.25 11.65
N GLN A 17 -0.37 2.15 11.94
CA GLN A 17 -1.70 2.15 11.37
C GLN A 17 -2.17 3.56 11.06
N TRP A 18 -2.82 3.72 9.91
CA TRP A 18 -3.37 4.99 9.46
C TRP A 18 -4.82 4.79 9.02
N SER A 19 -5.66 5.80 9.25
CA SER A 19 -7.06 5.79 8.82
C SER A 19 -7.40 7.05 8.06
N PHE A 20 -8.01 6.89 6.89
CA PHE A 20 -8.39 7.95 5.96
C PHE A 20 -9.91 7.93 5.78
N LYS A 21 -10.60 8.98 6.21
CA LYS A 21 -12.07 9.05 6.18
C LYS A 21 -12.59 9.68 4.88
N ASP A 22 -12.04 10.84 4.52
CA ASP A 22 -12.57 11.73 3.49
C ASP A 22 -11.74 11.77 2.21
N GLN A 23 -10.57 11.13 2.22
CA GLN A 23 -9.68 11.07 1.07
C GLN A 23 -10.26 10.13 -0.01
N SER A 24 -10.27 10.60 -1.25
CA SER A 24 -10.51 9.77 -2.43
C SER A 24 -9.24 9.11 -2.97
N LYS A 25 -8.07 9.52 -2.46
CA LYS A 25 -6.77 8.99 -2.86
C LYS A 25 -5.81 8.95 -1.68
N VAL A 26 -5.09 7.85 -1.51
CA VAL A 26 -4.02 7.68 -0.51
C VAL A 26 -2.79 7.15 -1.23
N GLY A 27 -1.73 7.95 -1.28
CA GLY A 27 -0.44 7.58 -1.85
C GLY A 27 0.52 7.03 -0.81
N ILE A 28 1.20 5.93 -1.15
CA ILE A 28 2.22 5.30 -0.34
C ILE A 28 3.52 5.23 -1.14
N GLY A 29 4.62 5.63 -0.50
CA GLY A 29 5.93 5.66 -1.13
C GLY A 29 7.03 6.10 -0.16
N ARG A 30 8.28 6.16 -0.65
CA ARG A 30 9.42 6.63 0.18
C ARG A 30 9.60 8.15 0.20
N SER A 31 8.85 8.86 -0.64
CA SER A 31 8.96 10.31 -0.76
C SER A 31 8.13 10.99 0.32
N THR A 32 8.64 12.10 0.85
CA THR A 32 8.03 12.83 1.98
C THR A 32 6.71 13.53 1.62
N ASP A 33 6.37 13.58 0.33
CA ASP A 33 5.08 14.06 -0.19
C ASP A 33 3.99 12.98 -0.22
N SER A 34 4.31 11.72 0.15
CA SER A 34 3.32 10.63 0.23
C SER A 34 2.46 10.75 1.48
N ASN A 35 1.20 10.29 1.42
CA ASN A 35 0.34 10.25 2.60
C ASN A 35 0.86 9.26 3.65
N ILE A 36 1.43 8.14 3.21
CA ILE A 36 2.18 7.21 4.06
C ILE A 36 3.62 7.15 3.51
N VAL A 37 4.57 7.53 4.36
CA VAL A 37 6.00 7.54 4.01
C VAL A 37 6.65 6.28 4.56
N LEU A 38 7.19 5.44 3.68
CA LEU A 38 7.92 4.23 4.03
C LEU A 38 9.37 4.35 3.60
N TYR A 39 10.26 4.62 4.56
CA TYR A 39 11.71 4.73 4.32
C TYR A 39 12.33 3.36 4.07
N ASN A 40 12.20 2.87 2.84
CA ASN A 40 12.78 1.62 2.40
C ASN A 40 13.33 1.77 0.98
N ALA A 41 14.56 1.27 0.75
CA ALA A 41 15.27 1.41 -0.52
C ALA A 41 14.54 0.78 -1.71
N VAL A 42 13.78 -0.31 -1.49
CA VAL A 42 13.03 -0.98 -2.57
C VAL A 42 11.67 -0.34 -2.84
N VAL A 43 11.21 0.57 -1.99
CA VAL A 43 9.97 1.32 -2.18
C VAL A 43 10.24 2.50 -3.12
N SER A 44 9.38 2.69 -4.11
CA SER A 44 9.51 3.80 -5.07
C SER A 44 9.06 5.10 -4.40
N ARG A 45 9.53 6.26 -4.89
CA ARG A 45 9.13 7.58 -4.35
C ARG A 45 7.61 7.71 -4.26
N ARG A 46 6.92 7.33 -5.33
CA ARG A 46 5.48 7.04 -5.36
C ARG A 46 5.36 5.58 -5.80
N HIS A 47 4.90 4.69 -4.93
CA HIS A 47 4.96 3.25 -5.19
C HIS A 47 3.59 2.64 -5.42
N VAL A 48 2.62 2.98 -4.57
CA VAL A 48 1.25 2.50 -4.73
C VAL A 48 0.27 3.61 -4.35
N GLU A 49 -0.84 3.68 -5.06
CA GLU A 49 -1.95 4.55 -4.69
C GLU A 49 -3.20 3.71 -4.46
N LEU A 50 -3.89 3.99 -3.36
CA LEU A 50 -5.28 3.59 -3.19
C LEU A 50 -6.15 4.70 -3.75
N ARG A 51 -7.05 4.35 -4.66
CA ARG A 51 -8.01 5.27 -5.28
C ARG A 51 -9.42 4.81 -5.00
N LYS A 52 -10.23 5.69 -4.46
CA LYS A 52 -11.65 5.50 -4.23
C LYS A 52 -12.39 5.99 -5.47
N ASN A 53 -13.21 5.13 -6.08
CA ASN A 53 -14.24 5.57 -7.03
C ASN A 53 -15.58 5.75 -6.28
N SER A 54 -16.69 5.80 -7.01
CA SER A 54 -18.03 6.02 -6.43
C SER A 54 -18.40 5.05 -5.30
N HIS A 55 -17.91 3.81 -5.33
CA HIS A 55 -18.32 2.77 -4.36
C HIS A 55 -17.17 1.94 -3.79
N SER A 56 -16.02 1.87 -4.45
CA SER A 56 -14.97 0.90 -4.13
C SER A 56 -13.57 1.52 -4.20
N TRP A 57 -12.66 0.93 -3.42
CA TRP A 57 -11.25 1.24 -3.47
C TRP A 57 -10.52 0.31 -4.43
N TYR A 58 -9.51 0.84 -5.11
CA TYR A 58 -8.60 0.09 -5.96
C TYR A 58 -7.17 0.44 -5.62
N ILE A 59 -6.32 -0.56 -5.63
CA ILE A 59 -4.87 -0.44 -5.57
C ILE A 59 -4.38 -0.19 -7.00
N VAL A 60 -3.48 0.77 -7.16
CA VAL A 60 -2.79 1.05 -8.43
C VAL A 60 -1.29 1.06 -8.16
N ASN A 61 -0.57 0.15 -8.80
CA ASN A 61 0.88 0.13 -8.77
C ASN A 61 1.44 1.30 -9.59
N LEU A 62 2.31 2.08 -8.98
CA LEU A 62 3.12 3.11 -9.63
C LEU A 62 4.62 2.79 -9.52
N GLY A 63 4.96 1.77 -8.74
CA GLY A 63 6.32 1.41 -8.39
C GLY A 63 7.01 0.62 -9.48
N THR A 64 8.28 0.97 -9.73
CA THR A 64 9.17 0.25 -10.65
C THR A 64 9.42 -1.18 -10.20
N ASN A 65 9.55 -1.40 -8.89
CA ASN A 65 9.76 -2.73 -8.31
C ASN A 65 8.47 -3.55 -8.15
N GLY A 66 7.31 -2.99 -8.53
CA GLY A 66 6.02 -3.65 -8.50
C GLY A 66 5.36 -3.75 -7.12
N THR A 67 4.03 -3.86 -7.14
CA THR A 67 3.19 -4.20 -5.98
C THR A 67 2.71 -5.64 -6.12
N TYR A 68 2.67 -6.40 -5.03
CA TYR A 68 2.38 -7.82 -5.04
C TYR A 68 1.20 -8.18 -4.13
N PHE A 69 0.29 -9.00 -4.64
CA PHE A 69 -0.77 -9.66 -3.87
C PHE A 69 -0.58 -11.18 -4.01
N GLU A 70 -0.50 -11.91 -2.89
CA GLU A 70 -0.24 -13.36 -2.86
C GLU A 70 0.96 -13.80 -3.73
N GLY A 71 2.03 -12.98 -3.72
CA GLY A 71 3.25 -13.24 -4.49
C GLY A 71 3.16 -12.91 -5.99
N LYS A 72 1.99 -12.52 -6.51
CA LYS A 72 1.80 -12.12 -7.91
C LYS A 72 1.87 -10.60 -8.05
N ARG A 73 2.61 -10.12 -9.05
CA ARG A 73 2.69 -8.68 -9.35
C ARG A 73 1.36 -8.20 -9.91
N ILE A 74 0.83 -7.12 -9.35
CA ILE A 74 -0.42 -6.50 -9.77
C ILE A 74 -0.15 -5.10 -10.33
N GLU A 75 -0.89 -4.70 -11.36
CA GLU A 75 -0.91 -3.31 -11.82
C GLU A 75 -2.09 -2.54 -11.23
N LYS A 76 -3.25 -3.17 -11.19
CA LYS A 76 -4.46 -2.63 -10.57
C LYS A 76 -5.32 -3.76 -10.01
N MET A 77 -5.90 -3.56 -8.83
CA MET A 77 -6.74 -4.58 -8.19
C MET A 77 -7.79 -3.92 -7.26
N PRO A 78 -9.04 -4.42 -7.17
CA PRO A 78 -9.97 -3.97 -6.15
C PRO A 78 -9.45 -4.28 -4.75
N VAL A 79 -9.67 -3.37 -3.80
CA VAL A 79 -9.36 -3.59 -2.39
C VAL A 79 -10.46 -4.45 -1.76
N GLN A 80 -10.03 -5.41 -0.95
CA GLN A 80 -10.89 -6.21 -0.09
C GLN A 80 -10.44 -6.06 1.36
N ASP A 81 -11.37 -6.19 2.31
CA ASP A 81 -11.03 -6.13 3.73
C ASP A 81 -10.07 -7.28 4.11
N GLY A 82 -9.06 -6.97 4.92
CA GLY A 82 -8.02 -7.92 5.31
C GLY A 82 -7.00 -8.28 4.21
N MET A 83 -7.13 -7.70 3.01
CA MET A 83 -6.19 -7.91 1.91
C MET A 83 -4.78 -7.46 2.29
N THR A 84 -3.79 -8.30 2.00
CA THR A 84 -2.38 -7.98 2.26
C THR A 84 -1.60 -7.80 0.97
N ILE A 85 -0.93 -6.65 0.81
CA ILE A 85 -0.01 -6.38 -0.30
C ILE A 85 1.42 -6.22 0.17
N ARG A 86 2.36 -6.48 -0.74
CA ARG A 86 3.77 -6.19 -0.53
C ARG A 86 4.28 -5.19 -1.56
N LEU A 87 5.04 -4.20 -1.09
CA LEU A 87 5.68 -3.19 -1.93
C LEU A 87 7.08 -3.68 -2.30
N ALA A 88 7.31 -4.08 -3.55
CA ALA A 88 8.46 -4.89 -4.00
C ALA A 88 8.53 -6.30 -3.38
N ARG A 89 9.22 -7.24 -4.04
CA ARG A 89 9.30 -8.65 -3.57
C ARG A 89 9.87 -8.81 -2.15
N SER A 90 10.81 -7.96 -1.76
CA SER A 90 11.51 -7.99 -0.46
C SER A 90 11.12 -6.84 0.47
N GLY A 91 10.11 -6.04 0.10
CA GLY A 91 9.80 -4.82 0.83
C GLY A 91 8.66 -4.96 1.85
N PRO A 92 8.17 -3.82 2.34
CA PRO A 92 7.14 -3.71 3.37
C PRO A 92 5.83 -4.38 2.99
N ILE A 93 5.09 -4.82 4.01
CA ILE A 93 3.80 -5.47 3.87
C ILE A 93 2.72 -4.55 4.46
N LEU A 94 1.65 -4.30 3.71
CA LEU A 94 0.50 -3.53 4.14
C LEU A 94 -0.75 -4.41 4.15
N ARG A 95 -1.60 -4.24 5.16
CA ARG A 95 -2.93 -4.84 5.26
C ARG A 95 -4.00 -3.77 5.43
#